data_AF-A0A8J5USH9-F1
#
_entry.id   AF-A0A8J5USH9-F1
#
_cell.length_a   1.000
_cell.length_b   1.000
_cell.length_c   1.000
_cell.angle_alpha   90.00
_cell.angle_beta   90.00
_cell.angle_gamma   90.00
#
_symmetry.space_group_name_H-M   'P 1'
#
loop_
_entity.id
_entity.type
_entity.pdbx_description
1 polymer ?
#
loop_
_entity_poly.entity_id
_entity_poly.type
_entity_poly.pdbx_seq_one_letter_code
_entity_poly.pdbx_strand_id
1 'polypeptide(L)'
;METAKVLEWGDYLVITLTIAISVGIGIYYRFAGDRQKTSETSLTIFAAVGGPLLGLFTLGMLFESANQRGAVLGSALSLMFSLWISFGSPRPVAQGLPVSIEGCSNETRSFLYKKLEMEHITLQEYLHPPIPDKSKFLYLYRISYMWIGPIGFFITIVIGLVTSNLSQFFGFESPKNINPDLFFPFIAKRIRKRLQTDNGLTAHKYEFKNKTRCNTATTHM
;
A
#
# COMPACT_ATOMS: atom_id res chain seq x y z
N MET A 1 -35.19 6.58 9.39
CA MET A 1 -34.08 7.50 9.72
C MET A 1 -32.95 6.61 10.22
N GLU A 2 -32.05 6.28 9.31
CA GLU A 2 -30.90 5.41 9.56
C GLU A 2 -29.99 6.14 10.55
N THR A 3 -29.83 5.58 11.74
CA THR A 3 -28.90 6.10 12.74
C THR A 3 -27.50 5.91 12.17
N ALA A 4 -26.97 6.95 11.54
CA ALA A 4 -25.57 7.06 11.18
C ALA A 4 -24.78 6.71 12.44
N LYS A 5 -24.15 5.53 12.45
CA LYS A 5 -23.27 5.14 13.55
C LYS A 5 -22.16 6.16 13.57
N VAL A 6 -22.25 7.07 14.53
CA VAL A 6 -21.26 8.11 14.78
C VAL A 6 -19.93 7.38 14.92
N LEU A 7 -18.98 7.71 14.03
CA LEU A 7 -17.61 7.20 14.07
C LEU A 7 -17.12 7.24 15.52
N GLU A 8 -16.69 6.10 16.05
CA GLU A 8 -16.26 6.03 17.45
C GLU A 8 -15.02 6.90 17.64
N TRP A 9 -14.75 7.35 18.87
CA TRP A 9 -13.58 8.18 19.17
C TRP A 9 -12.26 7.58 18.68
N GLY A 10 -12.17 6.24 18.63
CA GLY A 10 -11.04 5.53 18.03
C GLY A 10 -10.86 5.79 16.53
N ASP A 11 -11.96 5.90 15.78
CA ASP A 11 -11.91 6.15 14.33
C ASP A 11 -11.39 7.55 14.02
N TYR A 12 -11.86 8.53 14.79
CA TYR A 12 -11.39 9.90 14.67
C TYR A 12 -9.91 10.04 14.97
N LEU A 13 -9.42 9.36 16.02
CA LEU A 13 -8.01 9.40 16.39
C LEU A 13 -7.13 8.81 15.27
N VAL A 14 -7.56 7.68 14.72
CA VAL A 14 -6.82 6.96 13.67
C VAL A 14 -6.85 7.71 12.33
N ILE A 15 -8.00 8.27 11.95
CA ILE A 15 -8.14 9.13 10.75
C ILE A 15 -7.26 10.38 10.92
N THR A 16 -7.28 11.01 12.10
CA THR A 16 -6.49 12.22 12.36
C THR A 16 -5.00 11.95 12.32
N LEU A 17 -4.52 10.84 12.91
CA LEU A 17 -3.12 10.43 12.80
C LEU A 17 -2.69 10.19 11.35
N THR A 18 -3.54 9.51 10.58
CA THR A 18 -3.26 9.21 9.17
C THR A 18 -3.20 10.48 8.33
N ILE A 19 -4.13 11.41 8.57
CA ILE A 19 -4.12 12.73 7.92
C ILE A 19 -2.88 13.53 8.34
N ALA A 20 -2.51 13.54 9.62
CA ALA A 20 -1.34 14.26 10.09
C ALA A 20 -0.04 13.75 9.46
N ILE A 21 0.13 12.42 9.36
CA ILE A 21 1.28 11.79 8.71
C ILE A 21 1.28 12.12 7.21
N SER A 22 0.12 12.02 6.55
CA SER A 22 -0.04 12.35 5.13
C SER A 22 0.27 13.82 4.83
N VAL A 23 -0.21 14.75 5.66
CA VAL A 23 0.04 16.19 5.54
C VAL A 23 1.51 16.52 5.77
N GLY A 24 2.15 15.93 6.79
CA GLY A 24 3.58 16.13 7.04
C GLY A 24 4.46 15.71 5.86
N ILE A 25 4.14 14.56 5.27
CA ILE A 25 4.79 14.05 4.06
C ILE A 25 4.52 14.98 2.85
N GLY A 26 3.28 15.42 2.65
CA GLY A 26 2.93 16.31 1.54
C GLY A 26 3.60 17.69 1.60
N ILE A 27 3.71 18.27 2.80
CA ILE A 27 4.40 19.54 3.03
C ILE A 27 5.89 19.40 2.70
N TYR A 28 6.52 18.28 3.09
CA TYR A 28 7.91 18.00 2.74
C TYR A 28 8.12 18.03 1.21
N TYR A 29 7.21 17.43 0.44
CA TYR A 29 7.28 17.42 -1.03
C TYR A 29 7.11 18.78 -1.68
N ARG A 30 6.23 19.63 -1.15
CA ARG A 30 6.04 21.00 -1.64
C ARG A 30 7.36 21.79 -1.61
N PHE A 31 8.21 21.54 -0.62
CA PHE A 31 9.50 22.22 -0.47
C PHE A 31 10.66 21.51 -1.17
N ALA A 32 10.56 20.19 -1.43
CA ALA A 32 11.67 19.37 -1.93
C ALA A 32 11.55 18.95 -3.41
N GLY A 33 10.38 19.11 -4.03
CA GLY A 33 10.04 18.53 -5.32
C GLY A 33 10.27 19.46 -6.50
N ASP A 34 11.52 19.58 -6.94
CA ASP A 34 11.82 20.15 -8.26
C ASP A 34 12.50 19.10 -9.14
N ARG A 35 11.91 18.88 -10.31
CA ARG A 35 12.39 18.15 -11.51
C ARG A 35 12.09 16.65 -11.61
N GLN A 36 11.25 16.28 -12.58
CA GLN A 36 11.13 14.91 -13.11
C GLN A 36 11.10 14.88 -14.65
N LYS A 37 11.78 13.89 -15.23
CA LYS A 37 11.81 13.57 -16.67
C LYS A 37 10.63 12.64 -17.02
N THR A 38 9.99 12.83 -18.16
CA THR A 38 8.58 12.48 -18.42
C THR A 38 8.27 10.99 -18.69
N SER A 39 9.20 10.18 -19.19
CA SER A 39 8.90 8.79 -19.58
C SER A 39 8.88 7.80 -18.40
N GLU A 40 9.99 7.69 -17.67
CA GLU A 40 10.14 6.76 -16.53
C GLU A 40 9.22 7.09 -15.35
N THR A 41 8.81 8.35 -15.26
CA THR A 41 7.89 8.85 -14.23
C THR A 41 6.51 8.20 -14.36
N SER A 42 6.03 7.97 -15.58
CA SER A 42 4.71 7.38 -15.81
C SER A 42 4.65 5.94 -15.27
N LEU A 43 5.66 5.12 -15.59
CA LEU A 43 5.74 3.74 -15.09
C LEU A 43 5.86 3.67 -13.57
N THR A 44 6.62 4.60 -12.99
CA THR A 44 6.77 4.74 -11.54
C THR A 44 5.45 5.06 -10.86
N ILE A 45 4.62 5.96 -11.43
CA ILE A 45 3.30 6.30 -10.89
C ILE A 45 2.37 5.08 -10.92
N PHE A 46 2.33 4.36 -12.04
CA PHE A 46 1.52 3.13 -12.13
C PHE A 46 1.95 2.10 -11.09
N ALA A 47 3.25 1.93 -10.84
CA ALA A 47 3.73 1.04 -9.79
C ALA A 47 3.38 1.53 -8.38
N ALA A 48 3.51 2.85 -8.13
CA ALA A 48 3.25 3.46 -6.82
C ALA A 48 1.79 3.37 -6.40
N VAL A 49 0.86 3.49 -7.36
CA VAL A 49 -0.58 3.36 -7.11
C VAL A 49 -1.06 1.91 -7.22
N GLY A 50 -0.54 1.17 -8.19
CA GLY A 50 -0.94 -0.21 -8.46
C GLY A 50 -0.54 -1.19 -7.35
N GLY A 51 0.62 -1.01 -6.73
CA GLY A 51 1.09 -1.86 -5.62
C GLY A 51 0.12 -1.87 -4.44
N PRO A 52 -0.21 -0.71 -3.86
CA PRO A 52 -1.17 -0.63 -2.75
C PRO A 52 -2.59 -1.08 -3.12
N LEU A 53 -3.07 -0.79 -4.33
CA LEU A 53 -4.38 -1.26 -4.80
C LEU A 53 -4.43 -2.79 -4.89
N LEU A 54 -3.40 -3.40 -5.47
CA LEU A 54 -3.29 -4.87 -5.49
C LEU A 54 -3.26 -5.42 -4.07
N GLY A 55 -2.48 -4.82 -3.17
CA GLY A 55 -2.40 -5.21 -1.77
C GLY A 55 -3.74 -5.13 -1.05
N LEU A 56 -4.55 -4.09 -1.31
CA LEU A 56 -5.89 -3.92 -0.76
C LEU A 56 -6.85 -5.04 -1.22
N PHE A 57 -6.88 -5.34 -2.53
CA PHE A 57 -7.71 -6.42 -3.07
C PHE A 57 -7.26 -7.78 -2.53
N THR A 58 -5.96 -8.05 -2.51
CA THR A 58 -5.41 -9.28 -1.96
C THR A 58 -5.73 -9.42 -0.47
N LEU A 59 -5.63 -8.34 0.30
CA LEU A 59 -5.99 -8.33 1.71
C LEU A 59 -7.47 -8.71 1.91
N GLY A 60 -8.37 -8.11 1.13
CA GLY A 60 -9.81 -8.37 1.20
C GLY A 60 -10.22 -9.77 0.77
N MET A 61 -9.53 -10.36 -0.22
CA MET A 61 -9.84 -11.70 -0.73
C MET A 61 -9.22 -12.85 0.09
N LEU A 62 -8.06 -12.61 0.72
CA LEU A 62 -7.28 -13.66 1.39
C LEU A 62 -7.40 -13.66 2.92
N PHE A 63 -7.65 -12.52 3.56
CA PHE A 63 -7.57 -12.40 5.02
C PHE A 63 -8.91 -12.06 5.65
N GLU A 64 -9.47 -13.02 6.40
CA GLU A 64 -10.75 -12.88 7.14
C GLU A 64 -10.67 -11.85 8.28
N SER A 65 -9.47 -11.64 8.83
CA SER A 65 -9.20 -10.69 9.92
C SER A 65 -9.12 -9.23 9.46
N ALA A 66 -9.17 -8.98 8.14
CA ALA A 66 -9.09 -7.63 7.60
C ALA A 66 -10.38 -6.84 7.84
N ASN A 67 -10.27 -5.71 8.53
CA ASN A 67 -11.38 -4.78 8.68
C ASN A 67 -11.40 -3.71 7.58
N GLN A 68 -12.58 -3.14 7.31
CA GLN A 68 -12.75 -2.00 6.42
C GLN A 68 -11.87 -0.82 6.84
N ARG A 69 -11.81 -0.51 8.15
CA ARG A 69 -10.99 0.58 8.69
C ARG A 69 -9.51 0.31 8.44
N GLY A 70 -9.02 -0.86 8.83
CA GLY A 70 -7.62 -1.26 8.66
C GLY A 70 -7.19 -1.34 7.19
N ALA A 71 -8.07 -1.79 6.30
CA ALA A 71 -7.82 -1.85 4.87
C ALA A 71 -7.67 -0.45 4.24
N VAL A 72 -8.54 0.50 4.61
CA VAL A 72 -8.44 1.89 4.14
C VAL A 72 -7.17 2.56 4.67
N LEU A 73 -6.83 2.35 5.94
CA LEU A 73 -5.63 2.93 6.55
C LEU A 73 -4.34 2.34 5.97
N GLY A 74 -4.28 1.02 5.82
CA GLY A 74 -3.13 0.33 5.24
C GLY A 74 -2.88 0.76 3.80
N SER A 75 -3.93 0.86 2.99
CA SER A 75 -3.81 1.34 1.61
C SER A 75 -3.42 2.82 1.54
N ALA A 76 -4.00 3.70 2.37
CA ALA A 76 -3.65 5.11 2.42
C ALA A 76 -2.18 5.34 2.83
N LEU A 77 -1.73 4.73 3.94
CA LEU A 77 -0.35 4.87 4.41
C LEU A 77 0.66 4.30 3.42
N SER A 78 0.33 3.16 2.79
CA SER A 78 1.18 2.57 1.77
C SER A 78 1.28 3.44 0.52
N LEU A 79 0.16 3.99 0.02
CA LEU A 79 0.16 4.93 -1.10
C LEU A 79 1.03 6.14 -0.80
N MET A 80 0.90 6.73 0.39
CA MET A 80 1.73 7.88 0.80
C MET A 80 3.22 7.51 0.82
N PHE A 81 3.57 6.32 1.31
CA PHE A 81 4.96 5.86 1.36
C PHE A 81 5.51 5.51 -0.02
N SER A 82 4.71 4.89 -0.90
CA SER A 82 5.07 4.61 -2.28
C SER A 82 5.25 5.89 -3.09
N LEU A 83 4.38 6.89 -2.89
CA LEU A 83 4.56 8.24 -3.44
C LEU A 83 5.81 8.90 -2.87
N TRP A 84 6.11 8.69 -1.58
CA TRP A 84 7.32 9.22 -0.97
C TRP A 84 8.57 8.70 -1.67
N ILE A 85 8.68 7.38 -1.86
CA ILE A 85 9.81 6.79 -2.58
C ILE A 85 9.83 7.26 -4.04
N SER A 86 8.66 7.43 -4.67
CA SER A 86 8.49 7.76 -6.09
C SER A 86 8.81 9.21 -6.47
N PHE A 87 8.67 10.15 -5.54
CA PHE A 87 8.94 11.57 -5.78
C PHE A 87 10.03 12.14 -4.86
N GLY A 88 10.53 11.36 -3.90
CA GLY A 88 11.60 11.73 -2.97
C GLY A 88 12.88 12.20 -3.65
N SER A 89 13.50 13.23 -3.08
CA SER A 89 14.74 13.88 -3.55
C SER A 89 15.97 13.48 -2.71
N PRO A 90 17.20 13.64 -3.24
CA PRO A 90 17.54 13.88 -4.64
C PRO A 90 17.66 12.56 -5.42
N ARG A 91 17.12 12.52 -6.64
CA ARG A 91 17.24 11.35 -7.52
C ARG A 91 18.48 11.47 -8.40
N PRO A 92 19.32 10.43 -8.50
CA PRO A 92 20.45 10.45 -9.43
C PRO A 92 19.92 10.57 -10.86
N VAL A 93 20.54 11.46 -11.64
CA VAL A 93 20.26 11.57 -13.08
C VAL A 93 20.57 10.21 -13.71
N ALA A 94 19.62 9.68 -14.48
CA ALA A 94 19.79 8.40 -15.18
C ALA A 94 21.12 8.45 -15.96
N GLN A 95 22.01 7.52 -15.65
CA GLN A 95 23.31 7.44 -16.28
C GLN A 95 23.12 6.98 -17.73
N GLY A 96 23.54 7.80 -18.69
CA GLY A 96 23.76 7.33 -20.04
C GLY A 96 24.84 6.25 -20.02
N LEU A 97 24.66 5.20 -20.80
CA LEU A 97 25.74 4.23 -21.01
C LEU A 97 26.92 4.95 -21.69
N PRO A 98 28.19 4.70 -21.30
CA PRO A 98 29.32 5.32 -21.97
C PRO A 98 29.29 4.97 -23.45
N VAL A 99 29.14 5.99 -24.28
CA VAL A 99 29.10 5.86 -25.73
C VAL A 99 30.50 6.08 -26.27
N SER A 100 31.03 5.11 -27.00
CA SER A 100 32.31 5.24 -27.71
C SER A 100 32.10 5.94 -29.05
N ILE A 101 32.95 6.92 -29.33
CA ILE A 101 33.01 7.64 -30.62
C ILE A 101 34.23 7.24 -31.46
N GLU A 102 34.89 6.13 -31.10
CA GLU A 102 36.04 5.61 -31.85
C GLU A 102 35.60 5.22 -33.27
N GLY A 103 36.15 5.90 -34.29
CA GLY A 103 35.86 5.64 -35.70
C GLY A 103 34.85 6.58 -36.38
N CYS A 104 34.29 7.59 -35.69
CA CYS A 104 33.39 8.58 -36.32
C CYS A 104 34.13 9.69 -37.09
N SER A 105 33.53 10.17 -38.20
CA SER A 105 34.04 11.29 -39.00
C SER A 105 34.03 12.62 -38.23
N ASN A 106 34.93 13.54 -38.61
CA ASN A 106 35.09 14.84 -37.94
C ASN A 106 33.83 15.72 -38.01
N GLU A 107 33.04 15.60 -39.07
CA GLU A 107 31.73 16.24 -39.28
C GLU A 107 30.72 15.83 -38.20
N THR A 108 30.63 14.53 -37.92
CA THR A 108 29.72 13.98 -36.91
C THR A 108 30.11 14.44 -35.51
N ARG A 109 31.42 14.58 -35.24
CA ARG A 109 31.92 15.08 -33.96
C ARG A 109 31.56 16.55 -33.74
N SER A 110 31.73 17.40 -34.75
CA SER A 110 31.39 18.84 -34.67
C SER A 110 29.90 19.08 -34.43
N PHE A 111 29.03 18.28 -35.05
CA PHE A 111 27.59 18.32 -34.80
C PHE A 111 27.24 17.89 -33.37
N LEU A 112 27.87 16.83 -32.86
CA LEU A 112 27.68 16.34 -31.49
C LEU A 112 28.12 17.40 -30.46
N TYR A 113 29.27 18.04 -30.67
CA TYR A 113 29.75 19.14 -29.82
C TYR A 113 28.72 20.28 -29.71
N LYS A 114 28.20 20.77 -30.85
CA LYS A 114 27.18 21.83 -30.87
C LYS A 114 25.88 21.41 -30.18
N LYS A 115 25.46 20.16 -30.36
CA LYS A 115 24.24 19.64 -29.73
C LYS A 115 24.37 19.57 -28.20
N LEU A 116 25.53 19.15 -27.70
CA LEU A 116 25.81 19.08 -26.26
C LEU A 116 25.95 20.45 -25.60
N GLU A 117 26.55 21.41 -26.31
CA GLU A 117 26.68 22.80 -25.85
C GLU A 117 25.31 23.47 -25.64
N MET A 118 24.35 23.18 -26.53
CA MET A 118 22.95 23.60 -26.40
C MET A 118 22.24 22.98 -25.19
N GLU A 119 22.68 21.80 -24.74
CA GLU A 119 22.13 21.10 -23.57
C GLU A 119 22.90 21.43 -22.27
N HIS A 120 23.92 22.30 -22.33
CA HIS A 120 24.84 22.63 -21.22
C HIS A 120 25.56 21.40 -20.64
N ILE A 121 25.85 20.41 -21.48
CA ILE A 121 26.55 19.17 -21.10
C ILE A 121 27.93 19.20 -21.76
N THR A 122 28.99 18.91 -21.01
CA THR A 122 30.33 18.85 -21.60
C THR A 122 30.55 17.52 -22.33
N LEU A 123 31.36 17.51 -23.41
CA LEU A 123 31.71 16.26 -24.11
C LEU A 123 32.36 15.24 -23.16
N GLN A 124 33.15 15.72 -22.21
CA GLN A 124 33.77 14.88 -21.20
C GLN A 124 32.72 14.20 -20.30
N GLU A 125 31.68 14.95 -19.89
CA GLU A 125 30.56 14.44 -19.09
C GLU A 125 29.62 13.51 -19.88
N TYR A 126 29.54 13.68 -21.20
CA TYR A 126 28.78 12.79 -22.08
C TYR A 126 29.49 11.46 -22.37
N LEU A 127 30.81 11.50 -22.61
CA LEU A 127 31.63 10.30 -22.84
C LEU A 127 31.91 9.54 -21.55
N HIS A 128 32.09 10.28 -20.44
CA HIS A 128 32.36 9.75 -19.11
C HIS A 128 31.38 10.38 -18.12
N PRO A 129 30.16 9.82 -17.97
CA PRO A 129 29.20 10.33 -17.01
C PRO A 129 29.82 10.28 -15.60
N PRO A 130 29.75 11.39 -14.83
CA PRO A 130 30.31 11.45 -13.49
C PRO A 130 29.70 10.35 -12.63
N ILE A 131 30.55 9.55 -11.99
CA ILE A 131 30.13 8.49 -11.10
C ILE A 131 29.45 9.18 -9.90
N PRO A 132 28.13 9.03 -9.70
CA PRO A 132 27.43 9.68 -8.62
C PRO A 132 28.01 9.18 -7.32
N ASP A 133 28.43 10.11 -6.48
CA ASP A 133 28.99 9.86 -5.17
C ASP A 133 27.95 9.11 -4.33
N LYS A 134 28.15 7.79 -4.18
CA LYS A 134 27.19 6.85 -3.58
C LYS A 134 26.88 7.18 -2.11
N SER A 135 27.67 8.06 -1.51
CA SER A 135 27.57 8.51 -0.11
C SER A 135 26.44 9.51 0.14
N LYS A 136 25.93 10.21 -0.89
CA LYS A 136 24.95 11.29 -0.73
C LYS A 136 23.48 10.86 -0.80
N PHE A 137 23.20 9.59 -1.08
CA PHE A 137 21.85 9.10 -1.35
C PHE A 137 21.48 7.92 -0.44
N LEU A 138 20.28 7.93 0.14
CA LEU A 138 19.74 6.78 0.87
C LEU A 138 19.62 5.58 -0.07
N TYR A 139 19.92 4.37 0.42
CA TYR A 139 19.89 3.13 -0.37
C TYR A 139 18.53 2.88 -1.05
N LEU A 140 17.43 3.36 -0.46
CA LEU A 140 16.08 3.29 -1.04
C LEU A 140 15.97 3.97 -2.41
N TYR A 141 16.74 5.04 -2.68
CA TYR A 141 16.69 5.76 -3.96
C TYR A 141 17.53 5.09 -5.06
N ARG A 142 18.32 4.07 -4.72
CA ARG A 142 19.11 3.28 -5.67
C ARG A 142 18.34 2.06 -6.21
N ILE A 143 17.23 1.71 -5.57
CA ILE A 143 16.42 0.55 -5.92
C ILE A 143 15.73 0.79 -7.27
N SER A 144 15.70 -0.22 -8.13
CA SER A 144 15.01 -0.11 -9.44
C SER A 144 13.54 0.24 -9.24
N TYR A 145 13.00 1.11 -10.09
CA TYR A 145 11.60 1.55 -10.07
C TYR A 145 10.58 0.39 -10.07
N MET A 146 10.97 -0.79 -10.57
CA MET A 146 10.19 -2.03 -10.52
C MET A 146 9.84 -2.48 -9.08
N TRP A 147 10.66 -2.19 -8.08
CA TRP A 147 10.44 -2.61 -6.69
C TRP A 147 9.44 -1.73 -5.92
N ILE A 148 9.10 -0.56 -6.45
CA ILE A 148 8.17 0.37 -5.81
C ILE A 148 6.78 -0.26 -5.64
N GLY A 149 6.32 -1.02 -6.65
CA GLY A 149 5.04 -1.74 -6.61
C GLY A 149 5.01 -2.85 -5.54
N PRO A 150 5.92 -3.83 -5.57
CA PRO A 150 6.01 -4.88 -4.56
C PRO A 150 6.13 -4.33 -3.13
N ILE A 151 6.92 -3.28 -2.91
CA ILE A 151 7.05 -2.64 -1.60
C ILE A 151 5.69 -2.09 -1.14
N GLY A 152 4.99 -1.35 -1.99
CA GLY A 152 3.65 -0.84 -1.67
C GLY A 152 2.62 -1.95 -1.41
N PHE A 153 2.73 -3.08 -2.12
CA PHE A 153 1.90 -4.27 -1.89
C PHE A 153 2.11 -4.85 -0.48
N PHE A 154 3.36 -5.13 -0.11
CA PHE A 154 3.68 -5.71 1.20
C PHE A 154 3.33 -4.77 2.35
N ILE A 155 3.60 -3.46 2.20
CA ILE A 155 3.25 -2.46 3.22
C ILE A 155 1.74 -2.43 3.45
N THR A 156 0.93 -2.47 2.39
CA THR A 156 -0.54 -2.47 2.51
C THR A 156 -1.03 -3.68 3.28
N ILE A 157 -0.50 -4.87 3.00
CA ILE A 157 -0.88 -6.11 3.70
C ILE A 157 -0.46 -6.05 5.17
N VAL A 158 0.78 -5.68 5.46
CA VAL A 158 1.31 -5.65 6.83
C VAL A 158 0.57 -4.61 7.67
N ILE A 159 0.47 -3.37 7.21
CA ILE A 159 -0.22 -2.30 7.94
C ILE A 159 -1.71 -2.63 8.06
N GLY A 160 -2.34 -3.12 6.99
CA GLY A 160 -3.75 -3.51 7.01
C GLY A 160 -4.06 -4.61 8.02
N LEU A 161 -3.21 -5.63 8.14
CA LEU A 161 -3.34 -6.69 9.13
C LEU A 161 -3.07 -6.18 10.55
N VAL A 162 -2.00 -5.41 10.76
CA VAL A 162 -1.64 -4.86 12.07
C VAL A 162 -2.75 -3.96 12.60
N THR A 163 -3.24 -3.03 11.79
CA THR A 163 -4.31 -2.10 12.18
C THR A 163 -5.64 -2.83 12.43
N SER A 164 -5.95 -3.87 11.64
CA SER A 164 -7.16 -4.68 11.88
C SER A 164 -7.06 -5.52 13.17
N ASN A 165 -5.90 -6.13 13.44
CA ASN A 165 -5.66 -6.87 14.68
C ASN A 165 -5.68 -5.94 15.90
N LEU A 166 -5.08 -4.75 15.78
CA LEU A 166 -5.06 -3.76 16.85
C LEU A 166 -6.49 -3.25 17.17
N SER A 167 -7.29 -2.98 16.13
CA SER A 167 -8.71 -2.62 16.30
C SER A 167 -9.49 -3.70 17.04
N GLN A 168 -9.25 -4.96 16.69
CA GLN A 168 -9.89 -6.11 17.33
C GLN A 168 -9.41 -6.29 18.78
N PHE A 169 -8.12 -6.07 19.06
CA PHE A 169 -7.54 -6.16 20.40
C PHE A 169 -8.13 -5.11 21.36
N PHE A 170 -8.32 -3.88 20.89
CA PHE A 170 -8.94 -2.82 21.70
C PHE A 170 -10.47 -2.94 21.80
N GLY A 171 -11.09 -3.88 21.10
CA GLY A 171 -12.53 -4.17 21.24
C GLY A 171 -13.46 -3.13 20.60
N PHE A 172 -12.96 -2.29 19.69
CA PHE A 172 -13.77 -1.31 18.94
C PHE A 172 -14.63 -1.93 17.83
N GLU A 173 -14.64 -3.27 17.74
CA GLU A 173 -15.21 -3.99 16.61
C GLU A 173 -16.44 -4.80 17.00
N SER A 174 -17.58 -4.49 16.38
CA SER A 174 -18.79 -5.30 16.48
C SER A 174 -18.65 -6.62 15.71
N PRO A 175 -19.36 -7.69 16.11
CA PRO A 175 -19.36 -8.96 15.38
C PRO A 175 -19.79 -8.73 13.92
N LYS A 176 -18.88 -9.05 13.00
CA LYS A 176 -19.05 -8.79 11.56
C LYS A 176 -19.74 -9.97 10.89
N ASN A 177 -20.81 -9.69 10.16
CA ASN A 177 -21.43 -10.68 9.27
C ASN A 177 -20.57 -10.79 7.99
N ILE A 178 -19.89 -11.92 7.84
CA ILE A 178 -18.94 -12.16 6.75
C ILE A 178 -19.63 -12.99 5.67
N ASN A 179 -19.79 -12.44 4.47
CA ASN A 179 -20.30 -13.17 3.31
C ASN A 179 -19.17 -14.02 2.70
N PRO A 180 -19.24 -15.36 2.74
CA PRO A 180 -18.13 -16.22 2.28
C PRO A 180 -17.84 -16.11 0.78
N ASP A 181 -18.81 -15.63 0.00
CA ASP A 181 -18.75 -15.56 -1.46
C ASP A 181 -17.80 -14.48 -1.98
N LEU A 182 -17.37 -13.56 -1.11
CA LEU A 182 -16.34 -12.56 -1.41
C LEU A 182 -14.91 -13.12 -1.33
N PHE A 183 -14.72 -14.26 -0.67
CA PHE A 183 -13.39 -14.83 -0.46
C PHE A 183 -13.04 -15.84 -1.54
N PHE A 184 -11.74 -16.09 -1.70
CA PHE A 184 -11.25 -17.15 -2.57
C PHE A 184 -11.89 -18.50 -2.17
N PRO A 185 -12.27 -19.37 -3.13
CA PRO A 185 -13.10 -20.56 -2.88
C PRO A 185 -12.59 -21.50 -1.77
N PHE A 186 -11.26 -21.57 -1.58
CA PHE A 186 -10.66 -22.34 -0.49
C PHE A 186 -10.96 -21.76 0.89
N ILE A 187 -10.79 -20.44 1.03
CA ILE A 187 -11.05 -19.69 2.27
C ILE A 187 -12.56 -19.66 2.53
N ALA A 188 -13.36 -19.39 1.50
CA ALA A 188 -14.82 -19.45 1.57
C ALA A 188 -15.32 -20.80 2.11
N LYS A 189 -14.75 -21.91 1.65
CA LYS A 189 -15.10 -23.26 2.14
C LYS A 189 -14.73 -23.47 3.60
N ARG A 190 -13.59 -22.92 4.06
CA ARG A 190 -13.17 -22.95 5.47
C ARG A 190 -14.12 -22.14 6.36
N ILE A 191 -14.49 -20.94 5.92
CA ILE A 191 -15.45 -20.05 6.63
C ILE A 191 -16.81 -20.72 6.73
N ARG A 192 -17.36 -21.23 5.62
CA ARG A 192 -18.68 -21.89 5.59
C ARG A 192 -18.74 -23.06 6.58
N LYS A 193 -17.67 -23.86 6.67
CA LYS A 193 -17.60 -24.95 7.66
C LYS A 193 -17.64 -24.43 9.10
N ARG A 194 -16.93 -23.35 9.42
CA ARG A 194 -16.97 -22.74 10.76
C ARG A 194 -18.35 -22.17 11.10
N LEU A 195 -18.94 -21.43 10.18
CA LEU A 195 -20.29 -20.87 10.32
C LEU A 195 -21.35 -21.96 10.54
N GLN A 196 -21.25 -23.08 9.83
CA GLN A 196 -22.17 -24.22 10.01
C GLN A 196 -22.04 -24.84 11.40
N THR A 197 -20.82 -25.02 11.91
CA THR A 197 -20.57 -25.54 13.26
C THR A 197 -21.11 -24.60 14.34
N ASP A 198 -20.88 -23.28 14.21
CA ASP A 198 -21.39 -22.29 15.17
C ASP A 198 -22.91 -22.18 15.16
N ASN A 199 -23.54 -22.22 13.97
CA ASN A 199 -25.00 -22.25 13.84
C ASN A 199 -25.60 -23.54 14.43
N GLY A 200 -24.95 -24.69 14.24
CA GLY A 200 -25.37 -25.95 14.84
C GLY A 200 -25.25 -25.94 16.37
N LEU A 201 -24.14 -25.42 16.91
CA LEU A 201 -23.91 -25.32 18.35
C LEU A 201 -24.92 -24.34 19.00
N THR A 202 -25.17 -23.20 18.37
CA THR A 202 -26.18 -22.25 18.84
C THR A 202 -27.59 -22.86 18.78
N ALA A 203 -27.99 -23.47 17.67
CA ALA A 203 -29.28 -24.17 17.56
C ALA A 203 -29.47 -25.22 18.65
N HIS A 204 -28.46 -26.07 18.89
CA HIS A 204 -28.49 -27.09 19.93
C HIS A 204 -28.57 -26.47 21.35
N LYS A 205 -27.88 -25.35 21.60
CA LYS A 205 -27.97 -24.62 22.88
C LYS A 205 -29.36 -24.04 23.11
N TYR A 206 -30.01 -23.53 22.06
CA TYR A 206 -31.39 -23.06 22.15
C TYR A 206 -32.36 -24.21 22.43
N GLU A 207 -32.18 -25.34 21.75
CA GLU A 207 -33.02 -26.54 21.93
C GLU A 207 -32.91 -27.10 23.36
N PHE A 208 -31.69 -27.22 23.89
CA PHE A 208 -31.46 -27.63 25.29
C PHE A 208 -32.12 -26.67 26.28
N LYS A 209 -31.93 -25.35 26.10
CA LYS A 209 -32.54 -24.33 26.99
C LYS A 209 -34.07 -24.41 26.96
N ASN A 210 -34.66 -24.67 25.80
CA ASN A 210 -36.11 -24.82 25.66
C ASN A 210 -36.60 -26.08 26.39
N LYS A 211 -35.88 -27.20 26.27
CA LYS A 211 -36.18 -28.45 26.98
C LYS A 211 -36.06 -28.30 28.50
N THR A 212 -35.02 -27.60 28.99
CA THR A 212 -34.87 -27.31 30.43
C THR A 212 -35.99 -26.42 30.95
N ARG A 213 -36.43 -25.41 30.16
CA ARG A 213 -37.54 -24.50 30.52
C ARG A 213 -38.88 -25.22 30.58
N CYS A 214 -39.17 -26.16 29.66
CA CYS A 214 -40.37 -26.99 29.73
C CYS A 214 -40.39 -27.86 30.99
N ASN A 215 -39.27 -28.50 31.34
CA ASN A 215 -39.19 -29.37 32.50
C ASN A 215 -39.33 -28.62 33.84
N THR A 216 -38.87 -27.36 33.91
CA THR A 216 -39.08 -26.53 35.10
C THR A 216 -40.52 -26.06 35.24
N ALA A 217 -41.25 -25.83 34.14
CA ALA A 217 -42.66 -25.43 34.20
C ALA A 217 -43.61 -26.56 34.66
N THR A 218 -43.29 -27.82 34.38
CA THR A 218 -44.09 -28.99 34.81
C THR A 218 -43.83 -29.47 36.23
N THR A 219 -42.75 -29.04 36.89
CA THR A 219 -42.39 -29.48 38.26
C THR A 219 -43.01 -28.58 39.35
N HIS A 220 -43.68 -27.48 38.96
CA HIS A 220 -44.33 -26.52 39.85
C HIS A 220 -45.88 -26.59 39.82
N MET A 221 -46.46 -27.64 39.23
CA MET A 221 -47.87 -28.03 39.37
C MET A 221 -47.96 -29.32 40.18
#